data_AF-A0A3D4P0U5-F1
#
_entry.id   AF-A0A3D4P0U5-F1
#
_cell.length_a   1.000
_cell.length_b   1.000
_cell.length_c   1.000
_cell.angle_alpha   90.00
_cell.angle_beta   90.00
_cell.angle_gamma   90.00
#
_symmetry.space_group_name_H-M   'P 1'
#
loop_
_entity.id
_entity.type
_entity.pdbx_description
1 polymer ?
#
loop_
_entity_poly.entity_id
_entity_poly.type
_entity_poly.pdbx_seq_one_letter_code
_entity_poly.pdbx_strand_id
1 'polypeptide(L)'
;MRARIITIVLISVFLGSAAVSAEEICSHKVNRDSAGGILPWYKPETPGAGYVQVCQLASEFIKSGVPIDPSTGQRLYFISCCFDGPHLKSQEAFAAGKTWQSWPNNPACVFAGLVQGLVLDWRVYTGDDGYTNVVRSMLDHQLAFGTTPSDWPWANVPYASGDPGTAVWQGATKWEQDGMRGDGLHGIEPDKVGELGIAYLKFYEATEDKKYLGAAVNCADALAKHIRKESNIIKSPWPFRVNAKTGVVISEYCSNVIEPIRLFDELIRIQKRIGLEEEKAGDYKNVRDTAWEWLYGPTGPMKTYVWNAYFEDVQNDPERANRNQLTPLETARYLLKHPELDPTVNESVPALVHWVASAFGTEGMEAIKEQTWCYEPMASHTARYASICALWYERTGDSSYRERAYRFFNFATYMTYENGVVAVGPSWPGSWFSDGYGDYIRHFMEGLGAVPEWAPAGENHLLRSTSVVQKISYQQDKIEYRTFDDSGAEVLRITARPKAVKVDGKPISQQRSLANDGWTWQPLDKGGVLRIRRTGGSEIVIQLPFLK
;
A
#
# COMPACT_ATOMS: atom_id res chain seq x y z
N MET A 1 -35.66 -63.57 60.45
CA MET A 1 -36.66 -62.62 59.91
C MET A 1 -36.34 -61.23 60.45
N ARG A 2 -35.74 -60.35 59.62
CA ARG A 2 -35.60 -58.89 59.86
C ARG A 2 -35.02 -58.30 58.56
N ALA A 3 -35.89 -57.68 57.76
CA ALA A 3 -35.52 -57.00 56.53
C ALA A 3 -34.81 -55.68 56.85
N ARG A 4 -33.73 -55.38 56.10
CA ARG A 4 -33.04 -54.08 56.12
C ARG A 4 -33.42 -53.33 54.85
N ILE A 5 -33.98 -52.14 55.04
CA ILE A 5 -34.32 -51.16 54.00
C ILE A 5 -33.04 -50.41 53.64
N ILE A 6 -32.72 -50.33 52.34
CA ILE A 6 -31.63 -49.52 51.80
C ILE A 6 -32.24 -48.25 51.22
N THR A 7 -31.85 -47.09 51.76
CA THR A 7 -32.20 -45.77 51.25
C THR A 7 -31.09 -45.30 50.30
N ILE A 8 -31.45 -45.05 49.05
CA ILE A 8 -30.56 -44.44 48.03
C ILE A 8 -30.69 -42.92 48.13
N VAL A 9 -29.57 -42.23 48.33
CA VAL A 9 -29.46 -40.77 48.28
C VAL A 9 -28.96 -40.37 46.90
N LEU A 10 -29.76 -39.59 46.17
CA LEU A 10 -29.33 -38.93 44.93
C LEU A 10 -28.52 -37.66 45.27
N ILE A 11 -27.32 -37.55 44.73
CA ILE A 11 -26.48 -36.35 44.76
C ILE A 11 -26.65 -35.64 43.42
N SER A 12 -27.21 -34.44 43.43
CA SER A 12 -27.32 -33.55 42.27
C SER A 12 -26.03 -32.76 42.10
N VAL A 13 -25.33 -32.96 40.99
CA VAL A 13 -24.16 -32.15 40.60
C VAL A 13 -24.64 -30.93 39.82
N PHE A 14 -24.45 -29.74 40.38
CA PHE A 14 -24.60 -28.48 39.66
C PHE A 14 -23.38 -28.27 38.75
N LEU A 15 -23.57 -28.32 37.44
CA LEU A 15 -22.61 -27.83 36.46
C LEU A 15 -22.76 -26.31 36.35
N GLY A 16 -21.84 -25.57 36.95
CA GLY A 16 -21.68 -24.14 36.70
C GLY A 16 -21.12 -23.91 35.30
N SER A 17 -21.87 -23.23 34.44
CA SER A 17 -21.38 -22.72 33.15
C SER A 17 -20.42 -21.56 33.42
N ALA A 18 -19.11 -21.80 33.30
CA ALA A 18 -18.14 -20.73 33.20
C ALA A 18 -18.42 -19.96 31.90
N ALA A 19 -18.68 -18.65 32.01
CA ALA A 19 -18.78 -17.78 30.86
C ALA A 19 -17.42 -17.78 30.15
N VAL A 20 -17.37 -18.34 28.93
CA VAL A 20 -16.21 -18.21 28.05
C VAL A 20 -16.12 -16.74 27.68
N SER A 21 -15.03 -16.06 28.09
CA SER A 21 -14.74 -14.70 27.64
C SER A 21 -14.71 -14.69 26.11
N ALA A 22 -15.39 -13.74 25.48
CA ALA A 22 -15.26 -13.56 24.04
C ALA A 22 -13.79 -13.25 23.72
N GLU A 23 -13.25 -13.93 22.70
CA GLU A 23 -11.92 -13.60 22.17
C GLU A 23 -11.99 -12.22 21.52
N GLU A 24 -11.01 -11.35 21.83
CA GLU A 24 -10.91 -10.00 21.29
C GLU A 24 -9.55 -9.83 20.61
N ILE A 25 -9.53 -9.16 19.47
CA ILE A 25 -8.30 -8.68 18.82
C ILE A 25 -8.38 -7.15 18.81
N CYS A 26 -7.35 -6.50 19.36
CA CYS A 26 -7.39 -5.08 19.70
C CYS A 26 -8.61 -4.74 20.58
N SER A 27 -9.61 -4.04 20.04
CA SER A 27 -10.86 -3.70 20.76
C SER A 27 -12.11 -4.36 20.19
N HIS A 28 -11.94 -5.28 19.25
CA HIS A 28 -13.04 -5.88 18.50
C HIS A 28 -13.24 -7.34 18.89
N LYS A 29 -14.50 -7.71 19.13
CA LYS A 29 -14.88 -9.10 19.34
C LYS A 29 -14.65 -9.91 18.07
N VAL A 30 -14.02 -11.07 18.21
CA VAL A 30 -13.71 -11.95 17.08
C VAL A 30 -14.98 -12.63 16.56
N ASN A 31 -15.30 -12.38 15.30
CA ASN A 31 -16.32 -13.11 14.55
C ASN A 31 -15.66 -14.28 13.81
N ARG A 32 -16.28 -15.47 13.85
CA ARG A 32 -15.79 -16.67 13.17
C ARG A 32 -16.88 -17.30 12.32
N ASP A 33 -16.49 -17.95 11.23
CA ASP A 33 -17.39 -18.78 10.43
C ASP A 33 -17.60 -20.17 11.05
N SER A 34 -18.40 -21.01 10.39
CA SER A 34 -18.70 -22.37 10.86
C SER A 34 -17.49 -23.31 10.86
N ALA A 35 -16.42 -22.98 10.14
CA ALA A 35 -15.15 -23.70 10.13
C ALA A 35 -14.16 -23.15 11.17
N GLY A 36 -14.53 -22.11 11.91
CA GLY A 36 -13.71 -21.47 12.94
C GLY A 36 -12.76 -20.40 12.40
N GLY A 37 -12.77 -20.09 11.10
CA GLY A 37 -11.90 -19.07 10.52
C GLY A 37 -12.42 -17.66 10.80
N ILE A 38 -11.51 -16.68 10.93
CA ILE A 38 -11.85 -15.30 11.28
C ILE A 38 -12.63 -14.64 10.11
N LEU A 39 -13.71 -13.95 10.49
CA LEU A 39 -14.53 -13.07 9.65
C LEU A 39 -14.19 -11.61 9.97
N PRO A 40 -14.41 -10.65 9.07
CA PRO A 40 -14.06 -9.25 9.35
C PRO A 40 -14.87 -8.72 10.54
N TRP A 41 -14.30 -7.79 11.30
CA TRP A 41 -14.93 -7.33 12.55
C TRP A 41 -16.25 -6.57 12.30
N TYR A 42 -16.35 -5.87 11.16
CA TYR A 42 -17.49 -5.04 10.82
C TYR A 42 -18.40 -5.70 9.77
N LYS A 43 -19.67 -5.93 10.15
CA LYS A 43 -20.74 -6.49 9.30
C LYS A 43 -20.30 -7.69 8.45
N PRO A 44 -19.79 -8.78 9.08
CA PRO A 44 -19.27 -9.94 8.34
C PRO A 44 -20.29 -10.61 7.42
N GLU A 45 -21.58 -10.42 7.64
CA GLU A 45 -22.67 -10.89 6.79
C GLU A 45 -22.83 -10.10 5.47
N THR A 46 -22.20 -8.92 5.37
CA THR A 46 -22.22 -8.08 4.17
C THR A 46 -20.87 -8.17 3.45
N PRO A 47 -20.79 -8.79 2.26
CA PRO A 47 -19.54 -8.92 1.51
C PRO A 47 -18.85 -7.56 1.34
N GLY A 48 -17.58 -7.50 1.77
CA GLY A 48 -16.76 -6.31 1.62
C GLY A 48 -16.92 -5.19 2.65
N ALA A 49 -17.97 -5.24 3.48
CA ALA A 49 -18.28 -4.14 4.38
C ALA A 49 -17.11 -3.84 5.33
N GLY A 50 -16.47 -4.87 5.88
CA GLY A 50 -15.30 -4.70 6.74
C GLY A 50 -14.12 -4.02 6.04
N TYR A 51 -13.86 -4.36 4.78
CA TYR A 51 -12.72 -3.81 4.02
C TYR A 51 -12.94 -2.33 3.70
N VAL A 52 -14.14 -1.97 3.23
CA VAL A 52 -14.51 -0.58 2.96
C VAL A 52 -14.54 0.23 4.25
N GLN A 53 -15.06 -0.34 5.34
CA GLN A 53 -15.12 0.34 6.64
C GLN A 53 -13.72 0.71 7.15
N VAL A 54 -12.75 -0.20 7.09
CA VAL A 54 -11.40 0.10 7.58
C VAL A 54 -10.68 1.11 6.68
N CYS A 55 -10.87 1.04 5.36
CA CYS A 55 -10.37 2.07 4.44
C CYS A 55 -10.98 3.44 4.76
N GLN A 56 -12.29 3.51 4.96
CA GLN A 56 -12.98 4.77 5.30
C GLN A 56 -12.47 5.36 6.62
N LEU A 57 -12.41 4.55 7.67
CA LEU A 57 -11.95 4.97 9.00
C LEU A 57 -10.50 5.51 8.95
N ALA A 58 -9.59 4.76 8.33
CA ALA A 58 -8.19 5.15 8.21
C ALA A 58 -8.01 6.42 7.34
N SER A 59 -8.78 6.53 6.26
CA SER A 59 -8.71 7.67 5.33
C SER A 59 -9.25 8.95 5.96
N GLU A 60 -10.40 8.89 6.65
CA GLU A 60 -10.97 10.03 7.37
C GLU A 60 -10.08 10.48 8.54
N PHE A 61 -9.39 9.54 9.19
CA PHE A 61 -8.40 9.85 10.20
C PHE A 61 -7.25 10.69 9.62
N ILE A 62 -6.66 10.28 8.49
CA ILE A 62 -5.61 11.07 7.83
C ILE A 62 -6.13 12.43 7.37
N LYS A 63 -7.34 12.48 6.80
CA LYS A 63 -7.94 13.70 6.27
C LYS A 63 -8.24 14.73 7.36
N SER A 64 -8.71 14.29 8.52
CA SER A 64 -9.26 15.20 9.54
C SER A 64 -8.89 14.87 10.98
N GLY A 65 -8.69 13.60 11.32
CA GLY A 65 -8.50 13.11 12.69
C GLY A 65 -7.10 13.27 13.29
N VAL A 66 -6.05 13.48 12.47
CA VAL A 66 -4.68 13.63 12.99
C VAL A 66 -4.52 14.97 13.72
N PRO A 67 -4.14 14.97 15.03
CA PRO A 67 -4.06 16.18 15.82
C PRO A 67 -2.87 17.05 15.40
N ILE A 68 -2.89 18.31 15.84
CA ILE A 68 -1.84 19.28 15.62
C ILE A 68 -0.95 19.33 16.87
N ASP A 69 0.36 19.19 16.68
CA ASP A 69 1.31 19.41 17.75
C ASP A 69 1.38 20.92 18.07
N PRO A 70 1.11 21.34 19.33
CA PRO A 70 1.00 22.76 19.65
C PRO A 70 2.35 23.49 19.67
N SER A 71 3.48 22.78 19.61
CA SER A 71 4.82 23.40 19.57
C SER A 71 5.25 23.72 18.15
N THR A 72 4.90 22.87 17.18
CA THR A 72 5.26 23.06 15.77
C THR A 72 4.14 23.68 14.94
N GLY A 73 2.89 23.58 15.40
CA GLY A 73 1.70 23.95 14.63
C GLY A 73 1.39 22.99 13.47
N GLN A 74 2.09 21.86 13.39
CA GLN A 74 1.96 20.88 12.33
C GLN A 74 1.14 19.67 12.77
N ARG A 75 0.47 19.01 11.80
CA ARG A 75 -0.13 17.70 12.05
C ARG A 75 0.95 16.66 12.34
N LEU A 76 0.63 15.67 13.15
CA LEU A 76 1.62 14.68 13.62
C LEU A 76 2.35 13.95 12.50
N TYR A 77 1.70 13.66 11.36
CA TYR A 77 2.33 12.99 10.23
C TYR A 77 3.45 13.82 9.56
N PHE A 78 3.62 15.09 9.92
CA PHE A 78 4.78 15.90 9.48
C PHE A 78 5.97 15.84 10.42
N ILE A 79 5.78 15.40 11.67
CA ILE A 79 6.81 15.55 12.71
C ILE A 79 7.17 14.24 13.40
N SER A 80 6.44 13.15 13.15
CA SER A 80 6.72 11.85 13.75
C SER A 80 6.20 10.73 12.85
N CYS A 81 6.87 9.57 12.89
CA CYS A 81 6.40 8.36 12.24
C CYS A 81 5.27 7.68 13.02
N CYS A 82 5.15 7.88 14.33
CA CYS A 82 4.25 7.07 15.16
C CYS A 82 3.66 7.81 16.36
N PHE A 83 2.54 7.29 16.87
CA PHE A 83 1.80 7.88 17.99
C PHE A 83 0.96 6.86 18.76
N ASP A 84 0.64 7.21 20.00
CA ASP A 84 -0.35 6.51 20.81
C ASP A 84 -1.73 7.16 20.64
N GLY A 85 -2.73 6.37 20.24
CA GLY A 85 -4.10 6.85 19.99
C GLY A 85 -4.94 7.04 21.26
N PRO A 86 -6.20 7.52 21.12
CA PRO A 86 -7.13 7.70 22.23
C PRO A 86 -7.38 6.46 23.09
N HIS A 87 -7.34 5.28 22.48
CA HIS A 87 -7.48 3.99 23.16
C HIS A 87 -6.32 3.68 24.13
N LEU A 88 -5.17 4.36 23.99
CA LEU A 88 -4.01 4.23 24.87
C LEU A 88 -3.81 5.41 25.83
N LYS A 89 -4.15 6.64 25.42
CA LYS A 89 -3.83 7.87 26.17
C LYS A 89 -5.04 8.69 26.62
N SER A 90 -6.27 8.28 26.28
CA SER A 90 -7.51 9.08 26.30
C SER A 90 -7.66 10.06 25.13
N GLN A 91 -8.90 10.43 24.82
CA GLN A 91 -9.22 11.39 23.76
C GLN A 91 -8.65 12.78 24.04
N GLU A 92 -8.66 13.22 25.30
CA GLU A 92 -8.14 14.54 25.69
C GLU A 92 -6.62 14.63 25.46
N ALA A 93 -5.87 13.64 25.92
CA ALA A 93 -4.42 13.63 25.72
C ALA A 93 -4.03 13.50 24.25
N PHE A 94 -4.76 12.68 23.48
CA PHE A 94 -4.56 12.56 22.03
C PHE A 94 -4.83 13.89 21.32
N ALA A 95 -5.95 14.55 21.63
CA ALA A 95 -6.31 15.83 21.03
C ALA A 95 -5.33 16.96 21.38
N ALA A 96 -4.60 16.85 22.50
CA ALA A 96 -3.53 17.78 22.85
C ALA A 96 -2.30 17.72 21.91
N GLY A 97 -2.23 16.72 21.02
CA GLY A 97 -1.20 16.65 19.97
C GLY A 97 0.20 16.28 20.48
N LYS A 98 0.28 15.64 21.66
CA LYS A 98 1.55 15.29 22.33
C LYS A 98 1.76 13.79 22.55
N THR A 99 0.99 12.95 21.86
CA THR A 99 1.08 11.48 22.00
C THR A 99 1.98 10.82 20.95
N TRP A 100 2.67 11.61 20.12
CA TRP A 100 3.66 11.09 19.18
C TRP A 100 4.89 10.54 19.92
N GLN A 101 5.58 9.58 19.32
CA GLN A 101 6.77 8.97 19.91
C GLN A 101 8.04 9.44 19.20
N SER A 102 9.14 9.37 19.94
CA SER A 102 10.45 9.81 19.46
C SER A 102 11.15 8.66 18.71
N TRP A 103 10.71 8.37 17.48
CA TRP A 103 11.38 7.49 16.51
C TRP A 103 11.70 8.28 15.23
N PRO A 104 12.62 7.83 14.35
CA PRO A 104 12.89 8.48 13.07
C PRO A 104 11.58 8.66 12.28
N ASN A 105 11.28 9.89 11.89
CA ASN A 105 10.15 10.15 11.00
C ASN A 105 10.50 9.67 9.58
N ASN A 106 9.53 9.17 8.82
CA ASN A 106 9.75 8.53 7.51
C ASN A 106 8.81 9.05 6.39
N PRO A 107 8.78 10.37 6.16
CA PRO A 107 7.77 11.03 5.33
C PRO A 107 7.76 10.55 3.87
N ALA A 108 8.90 10.19 3.29
CA ALA A 108 8.96 9.76 1.89
C ALA A 108 8.11 8.51 1.64
N CYS A 109 8.23 7.50 2.51
CA CYS A 109 7.44 6.28 2.43
C CYS A 109 5.96 6.54 2.69
N VAL A 110 5.64 7.34 3.72
CA VAL A 110 4.26 7.68 4.09
C VAL A 110 3.56 8.39 2.94
N PHE A 111 4.17 9.43 2.39
CA PHE A 111 3.55 10.24 1.36
C PHE A 111 3.42 9.49 0.03
N ALA A 112 4.40 8.66 -0.33
CA ALA A 112 4.30 7.79 -1.49
C ALA A 112 3.15 6.79 -1.36
N GLY A 113 3.02 6.15 -0.20
CA GLY A 113 1.91 5.26 0.11
C GLY A 113 0.55 5.95 0.04
N LEU A 114 0.43 7.17 0.57
CA LEU A 114 -0.81 7.94 0.56
C LEU A 114 -1.17 8.50 -0.82
N VAL A 115 -0.21 8.74 -1.72
CA VAL A 115 -0.53 8.99 -3.14
C VAL A 115 -1.30 7.80 -3.71
N GLN A 116 -0.79 6.59 -3.55
CA GLN A 116 -1.48 5.39 -4.02
C GLN A 116 -2.84 5.22 -3.30
N GLY A 117 -2.80 5.04 -1.98
CA GLY A 117 -3.97 4.67 -1.19
C GLY A 117 -5.08 5.73 -1.16
N LEU A 118 -4.75 7.02 -1.09
CA LEU A 118 -5.76 8.08 -1.00
C LEU A 118 -6.09 8.73 -2.34
N VAL A 119 -5.11 9.01 -3.20
CA VAL A 119 -5.35 9.80 -4.44
C VAL A 119 -5.74 8.90 -5.61
N LEU A 120 -5.04 7.78 -5.79
CA LEU A 120 -5.27 6.87 -6.91
C LEU A 120 -6.38 5.86 -6.61
N ASP A 121 -6.55 5.48 -5.34
CA ASP A 121 -7.51 4.45 -4.94
C ASP A 121 -8.74 5.03 -4.22
N TRP A 122 -8.62 5.48 -2.97
CA TRP A 122 -9.79 5.83 -2.15
C TRP A 122 -10.59 7.03 -2.65
N ARG A 123 -9.93 8.09 -3.13
CA ARG A 123 -10.59 9.21 -3.81
C ARG A 123 -11.38 8.74 -5.02
N VAL A 124 -10.82 7.81 -5.79
CA VAL A 124 -11.48 7.29 -6.99
C VAL A 124 -12.70 6.44 -6.60
N TYR A 125 -12.57 5.61 -5.58
CA TYR A 125 -13.67 4.82 -5.03
C TYR A 125 -14.83 5.71 -4.53
N THR A 126 -14.52 6.76 -3.78
CA THR A 126 -15.52 7.62 -3.12
C THR A 126 -16.03 8.78 -3.97
N GLY A 127 -15.22 9.28 -4.91
CA GLY A 127 -15.44 10.53 -5.61
C GLY A 127 -15.10 11.79 -4.80
N ASP A 128 -14.44 11.67 -3.66
CA ASP A 128 -14.11 12.81 -2.79
C ASP A 128 -12.73 13.42 -3.10
N ASP A 129 -12.71 14.45 -3.94
CA ASP A 129 -11.47 15.15 -4.31
C ASP A 129 -10.76 15.86 -3.14
N GLY A 130 -11.35 15.92 -1.94
CA GLY A 130 -10.70 16.48 -0.75
C GLY A 130 -9.40 15.75 -0.37
N TYR A 131 -9.31 14.44 -0.66
CA TYR A 131 -8.10 13.65 -0.42
C TYR A 131 -6.90 14.12 -1.25
N THR A 132 -7.13 14.64 -2.47
CA THR A 132 -6.08 15.24 -3.29
C THR A 132 -5.41 16.41 -2.58
N ASN A 133 -6.17 17.25 -1.88
CA ASN A 133 -5.64 18.42 -1.18
C ASN A 133 -4.81 18.03 0.06
N VAL A 134 -5.21 16.99 0.77
CA VAL A 134 -4.45 16.46 1.90
C VAL A 134 -3.07 16.00 1.42
N VAL A 135 -3.03 15.14 0.41
CA VAL A 135 -1.76 14.62 -0.12
C VAL A 135 -0.94 15.71 -0.82
N ARG A 136 -1.59 16.67 -1.51
CA ARG A 136 -0.92 17.86 -2.05
C ARG A 136 -0.15 18.60 -0.96
N SER A 137 -0.74 18.82 0.21
CA SER A 137 -0.06 19.52 1.31
C SER A 137 1.18 18.76 1.80
N MET A 138 1.13 17.42 1.79
CA MET A 138 2.26 16.56 2.18
C MET A 138 3.41 16.66 1.19
N LEU A 139 3.10 16.53 -0.10
CA LEU A 139 4.10 16.62 -1.17
C LEU A 139 4.68 18.03 -1.29
N ASP A 140 3.85 19.07 -1.14
CA ASP A 140 4.33 20.46 -1.12
C ASP A 140 5.27 20.73 0.05
N HIS A 141 4.97 20.15 1.21
CA HIS A 141 5.85 20.24 2.37
C HIS A 141 7.18 19.52 2.14
N GLN A 142 7.18 18.33 1.54
CA GLN A 142 8.42 17.62 1.18
C GLN A 142 9.28 18.42 0.20
N LEU A 143 8.68 19.03 -0.82
CA LEU A 143 9.41 19.85 -1.78
C LEU A 143 10.03 21.09 -1.12
N ALA A 144 9.32 21.70 -0.16
CA ALA A 144 9.77 22.91 0.52
C ALA A 144 10.79 22.66 1.64
N PHE A 145 10.66 21.55 2.38
CA PHE A 145 11.36 21.33 3.65
C PHE A 145 12.09 19.98 3.76
N GLY A 146 12.02 19.16 2.72
CA GLY A 146 12.54 17.80 2.70
C GLY A 146 13.27 17.43 1.42
N THR A 147 13.86 18.39 0.72
CA THR A 147 14.55 18.18 -0.56
C THR A 147 16.00 18.67 -0.46
N THR A 148 16.94 17.89 -1.00
CA THR A 148 18.37 18.22 -0.97
C THR A 148 18.70 19.43 -1.85
N PRO A 149 19.70 20.25 -1.49
CA PRO A 149 20.16 21.36 -2.33
C PRO A 149 20.61 20.93 -3.74
N SER A 150 20.45 21.84 -4.71
CA SER A 150 20.68 21.59 -6.13
C SER A 150 22.14 21.44 -6.53
N ASP A 151 23.07 21.88 -5.69
CA ASP A 151 24.52 21.86 -5.92
C ASP A 151 25.22 20.62 -5.31
N TRP A 152 24.46 19.71 -4.70
CA TRP A 152 24.99 18.51 -4.07
C TRP A 152 25.18 17.36 -5.08
N PRO A 153 26.03 16.36 -4.76
CA PRO A 153 26.15 15.14 -5.56
C PRO A 153 24.78 14.52 -5.87
N TRP A 154 23.97 14.31 -4.82
CA TRP A 154 22.55 13.94 -4.89
C TRP A 154 21.67 15.18 -4.79
N ALA A 155 21.50 15.88 -5.92
CA ALA A 155 20.78 17.14 -6.01
C ALA A 155 19.26 16.97 -6.16
N ASN A 156 18.48 17.84 -5.51
CA ASN A 156 17.03 17.96 -5.67
C ASN A 156 16.24 16.66 -5.44
N VAL A 157 16.70 15.79 -4.53
CA VAL A 157 16.03 14.54 -4.17
C VAL A 157 15.45 14.60 -2.77
N PRO A 158 14.40 13.82 -2.47
CA PRO A 158 13.80 13.85 -1.14
C PRO A 158 14.70 13.22 -0.09
N TYR A 159 14.72 13.82 1.10
CA TYR A 159 15.12 13.11 2.32
C TYR A 159 14.10 12.00 2.62
N ALA A 160 14.62 10.81 2.95
CA ALA A 160 13.82 9.65 3.30
C ALA A 160 13.24 9.78 4.71
N SER A 161 14.09 10.22 5.65
CA SER A 161 13.76 10.32 7.06
C SER A 161 14.13 11.68 7.68
N GLY A 162 13.73 11.88 8.93
CA GLY A 162 14.07 13.05 9.73
C GLY A 162 13.96 12.78 11.22
N ASP A 163 14.60 13.63 12.04
CA ASP A 163 14.44 13.56 13.49
C ASP A 163 12.98 13.83 13.90
N PRO A 164 12.47 13.19 14.98
CA PRO A 164 11.12 13.45 15.46
C PRO A 164 11.02 14.87 16.05
N GLY A 165 9.83 15.46 15.93
CA GLY A 165 9.50 16.79 16.43
C GLY A 165 9.91 17.95 15.52
N THR A 166 10.50 17.68 14.35
CA THR A 166 10.81 18.71 13.33
C THR A 166 10.05 18.45 12.03
N ALA A 167 9.64 19.55 11.40
CA ALA A 167 9.03 19.54 10.07
C ALA A 167 10.03 19.91 8.96
N VAL A 168 11.30 20.17 9.31
CA VAL A 168 12.38 20.31 8.33
C VAL A 168 13.24 19.07 8.41
N TRP A 169 13.41 18.38 7.29
CA TRP A 169 14.06 17.08 7.23
C TRP A 169 15.42 17.21 6.54
N GLN A 170 16.42 16.60 7.14
CA GLN A 170 17.81 16.59 6.69
C GLN A 170 18.49 15.25 7.02
N GLY A 171 17.69 14.18 7.07
CA GLY A 171 18.03 12.91 7.66
C GLY A 171 17.79 12.84 9.17
N ALA A 172 17.79 11.63 9.73
CA ALA A 172 17.58 11.30 11.13
C ALA A 172 18.93 11.09 11.83
N THR A 173 19.29 12.03 12.70
CA THR A 173 20.62 12.11 13.34
C THR A 173 20.64 11.55 14.76
N LYS A 174 19.47 11.50 15.41
CA LYS A 174 19.37 11.17 16.84
C LYS A 174 19.91 9.79 17.21
N TRP A 175 20.00 8.86 16.26
CA TRP A 175 20.46 7.49 16.48
C TRP A 175 21.75 7.12 15.71
N GLU A 176 22.54 8.09 15.26
CA GLU A 176 23.81 7.82 14.55
C GLU A 176 24.77 6.94 15.37
N GLN A 177 24.81 7.15 16.69
CA GLN A 177 25.66 6.38 17.61
C GLN A 177 25.11 4.98 17.93
N ASP A 178 23.84 4.71 17.59
CA ASP A 178 23.22 3.39 17.70
C ASP A 178 23.33 2.64 16.36
N GLY A 179 24.57 2.37 15.93
CA GLY A 179 24.85 1.58 14.73
C GLY A 179 24.32 2.20 13.43
N MET A 180 24.27 3.54 13.33
CA MET A 180 23.63 4.25 12.22
C MET A 180 22.18 3.80 11.98
N ARG A 181 21.39 3.70 13.06
CA ARG A 181 19.93 3.60 12.95
C ARG A 181 19.38 4.95 12.46
N GLY A 182 18.51 4.93 11.45
CA GLY A 182 18.24 6.11 10.62
C GLY A 182 19.28 6.32 9.51
N ASP A 183 19.12 7.37 8.73
CA ASP A 183 20.00 7.70 7.60
C ASP A 183 21.16 8.66 7.96
N GLY A 184 21.12 9.32 9.13
CA GLY A 184 22.13 10.25 9.61
C GLY A 184 22.04 11.64 8.96
N LEU A 185 22.90 12.57 9.38
CA LEU A 185 22.88 13.95 8.88
C LEU A 185 23.22 13.99 7.39
N HIS A 186 22.28 14.56 6.63
CA HIS A 186 22.27 14.59 5.17
C HIS A 186 22.17 13.21 4.51
N GLY A 187 21.78 12.18 5.26
CA GLY A 187 21.51 10.85 4.74
C GLY A 187 20.26 10.83 3.87
N ILE A 188 20.31 10.10 2.78
CA ILE A 188 19.14 9.74 1.98
C ILE A 188 19.13 8.23 1.73
N GLU A 189 17.97 7.72 1.32
CA GLU A 189 17.77 6.34 0.90
C GLU A 189 17.38 6.33 -0.58
N PRO A 190 18.27 5.88 -1.50
CA PRO A 190 17.99 5.90 -2.94
C PRO A 190 16.74 5.12 -3.37
N ASP A 191 16.35 4.05 -2.67
CA ASP A 191 15.10 3.37 -2.95
C ASP A 191 13.89 4.26 -2.65
N LYS A 192 13.96 5.11 -1.62
CA LYS A 192 12.96 6.14 -1.29
C LYS A 192 12.94 7.31 -2.26
N VAL A 193 14.08 7.64 -2.88
CA VAL A 193 14.12 8.55 -4.03
C VAL A 193 13.30 7.99 -5.19
N GLY A 194 13.38 6.67 -5.44
CA GLY A 194 12.53 5.97 -6.40
C GLY A 194 11.06 5.97 -5.98
N GLU A 195 10.76 5.57 -4.74
CA GLU A 195 9.41 5.40 -4.18
C GLU A 195 8.61 6.71 -4.19
N LEU A 196 9.20 7.80 -3.70
CA LEU A 196 8.54 9.10 -3.75
C LEU A 196 8.61 9.72 -5.15
N GLY A 197 9.63 9.40 -5.95
CA GLY A 197 9.73 9.82 -7.34
C GLY A 197 8.57 9.31 -8.21
N ILE A 198 8.23 8.03 -8.14
CA ILE A 198 7.05 7.47 -8.82
C ILE A 198 5.75 8.05 -8.25
N ALA A 199 5.68 8.32 -6.95
CA ALA A 199 4.52 8.96 -6.35
C ALA A 199 4.31 10.40 -6.85
N TYR A 200 5.37 11.21 -6.97
CA TYR A 200 5.29 12.53 -7.59
C TYR A 200 4.78 12.44 -9.02
N LEU A 201 5.27 11.46 -9.79
CA LEU A 201 4.84 11.26 -11.17
C LEU A 201 3.36 10.89 -11.27
N LYS A 202 2.89 9.95 -10.44
CA LYS A 202 1.47 9.58 -10.40
C LYS A 202 0.58 10.70 -9.89
N PHE A 203 1.07 11.52 -8.97
CA PHE A 203 0.35 12.72 -8.54
C PHE A 203 0.29 13.79 -9.64
N TYR A 204 1.34 13.92 -10.47
CA TYR A 204 1.30 14.69 -11.70
C TYR A 204 0.27 14.12 -12.69
N GLU A 205 0.21 12.81 -12.90
CA GLU A 205 -0.80 12.22 -13.79
C GLU A 205 -2.23 12.53 -13.31
N ALA A 206 -2.46 12.52 -11.99
CA ALA A 206 -3.76 12.80 -11.38
C ALA A 206 -4.15 14.29 -11.46
N THR A 207 -3.19 15.22 -11.41
CA THR A 207 -3.45 16.66 -11.21
C THR A 207 -2.97 17.57 -12.34
N GLU A 208 -2.12 17.06 -13.22
CA GLU A 208 -1.41 17.77 -14.30
C GLU A 208 -0.51 18.93 -13.81
N ASP A 209 -0.21 18.99 -12.51
CA ASP A 209 0.65 20.01 -11.90
C ASP A 209 2.14 19.69 -12.12
N LYS A 210 2.76 20.47 -13.01
CA LYS A 210 4.11 20.21 -13.53
C LYS A 210 5.22 20.27 -12.48
N LYS A 211 5.00 20.86 -11.29
CA LYS A 211 6.02 20.86 -10.24
C LYS A 211 6.36 19.44 -9.78
N TYR A 212 5.36 18.55 -9.74
CA TYR A 212 5.56 17.15 -9.36
C TYR A 212 6.21 16.34 -10.48
N LEU A 213 5.92 16.66 -11.74
CA LEU A 213 6.70 16.11 -12.87
C LEU A 213 8.17 16.50 -12.76
N GLY A 214 8.47 17.77 -12.45
CA GLY A 214 9.84 18.23 -12.22
C GLY A 214 10.53 17.47 -11.08
N ALA A 215 9.84 17.26 -9.96
CA ALA A 215 10.36 16.49 -8.83
C ALA A 215 10.63 15.01 -9.20
N ALA A 216 9.72 14.37 -9.95
CA ALA A 216 9.91 13.01 -10.43
C ALA A 216 11.12 12.89 -11.38
N VAL A 217 11.28 13.85 -12.29
CA VAL A 217 12.44 13.90 -13.20
C VAL A 217 13.74 14.11 -12.43
N ASN A 218 13.76 14.98 -11.42
CA ASN A 218 14.95 15.16 -10.55
C ASN A 218 15.34 13.86 -9.83
N CYS A 219 14.35 13.10 -9.34
CA CYS A 219 14.59 11.80 -8.72
C CYS A 219 15.20 10.81 -9.72
N ALA A 220 14.63 10.72 -10.93
CA ALA A 220 15.13 9.85 -11.99
C ALA A 220 16.54 10.25 -12.46
N ASP A 221 16.81 11.54 -12.62
CA ASP A 221 18.13 12.07 -12.98
C ASP A 221 19.19 11.70 -11.93
N ALA A 222 18.87 11.88 -10.64
CA ALA A 222 19.78 11.53 -9.56
C ALA A 222 20.03 10.01 -9.49
N LEU A 223 19.00 9.19 -9.67
CA LEU A 223 19.15 7.73 -9.71
C LEU A 223 19.99 7.29 -10.92
N ALA A 224 19.72 7.84 -12.10
CA ALA A 224 20.46 7.55 -13.33
C ALA A 224 21.94 7.89 -13.19
N LYS A 225 22.25 9.05 -12.60
CA LYS A 225 23.63 9.50 -12.35
C LYS A 225 24.41 8.58 -11.41
N HIS A 226 23.75 7.93 -10.45
CA HIS A 226 24.40 7.17 -9.38
C HIS A 226 24.20 5.66 -9.45
N ILE A 227 23.64 5.13 -10.55
CA ILE A 227 23.63 3.69 -10.79
C ILE A 227 25.06 3.13 -10.77
N ARG A 228 25.27 2.05 -10.04
CA ARG A 228 26.57 1.36 -10.03
C ARG A 228 26.70 0.46 -11.25
N LYS A 229 27.84 0.60 -11.94
CA LYS A 229 28.22 -0.28 -13.06
C LYS A 229 28.49 -1.72 -12.63
N GLU A 230 28.95 -1.91 -11.39
CA GLU A 230 29.26 -3.23 -10.83
C GLU A 230 28.40 -3.47 -9.59
N SER A 231 27.38 -4.33 -9.75
CA SER A 231 26.51 -4.77 -8.67
C SER A 231 26.68 -6.27 -8.43
N ASN A 232 26.63 -6.70 -7.18
CA ASN A 232 26.85 -8.08 -6.76
C ASN A 232 26.08 -8.37 -5.46
N ILE A 233 26.41 -9.47 -4.78
CA ILE A 233 25.68 -9.92 -3.57
C ILE A 233 25.91 -9.02 -2.34
N ILE A 234 26.92 -8.14 -2.38
CA ILE A 234 27.24 -7.19 -1.30
C ILE A 234 26.98 -5.73 -1.67
N LYS A 235 26.88 -5.41 -2.97
CA LYS A 235 26.62 -4.06 -3.50
C LYS A 235 25.46 -4.11 -4.48
N SER A 236 24.34 -3.51 -4.13
CA SER A 236 23.18 -3.34 -5.03
C SER A 236 23.39 -2.18 -6.00
N PRO A 237 22.54 -2.04 -7.05
CA PRO A 237 22.63 -1.00 -8.07
C PRO A 237 22.66 0.42 -7.49
N TRP A 238 21.91 0.65 -6.41
CA TRP A 238 22.05 1.80 -5.54
C TRP A 238 22.26 1.35 -4.10
N PRO A 239 23.06 2.06 -3.29
CA PRO A 239 23.17 1.78 -1.86
C PRO A 239 21.82 1.91 -1.15
N PHE A 240 21.68 1.32 0.04
CA PHE A 240 20.54 1.59 0.89
C PHE A 240 20.61 3.00 1.49
N ARG A 241 21.79 3.43 1.96
CA ARG A 241 21.98 4.77 2.54
C ARG A 241 23.22 5.44 1.98
N VAL A 242 23.12 6.72 1.69
CA VAL A 242 24.22 7.57 1.20
C VAL A 242 24.09 8.98 1.75
N ASN A 243 25.20 9.60 2.10
CA ASN A 243 25.22 11.02 2.43
C ASN A 243 25.06 11.84 1.15
N ALA A 244 23.96 12.56 1.00
CA ALA A 244 23.61 13.30 -0.21
C ALA A 244 24.62 14.41 -0.56
N LYS A 245 25.22 15.03 0.46
CA LYS A 245 26.16 16.15 0.31
C LYS A 245 27.55 15.70 -0.14
N THR A 246 28.02 14.56 0.35
CA THR A 246 29.38 14.08 0.09
C THR A 246 29.44 12.92 -0.91
N GLY A 247 28.31 12.23 -1.14
CA GLY A 247 28.25 11.00 -1.92
C GLY A 247 28.80 9.77 -1.19
N VAL A 248 29.19 9.89 0.08
CA VAL A 248 29.74 8.77 0.87
C VAL A 248 28.64 7.75 1.14
N VAL A 249 28.88 6.51 0.72
CA VAL A 249 27.99 5.38 0.97
C VAL A 249 28.04 5.01 2.46
N ILE A 250 26.87 4.88 3.07
CA ILE A 250 26.68 4.49 4.47
C ILE A 250 26.31 3.00 4.55
N SER A 251 25.40 2.55 3.68
CA SER A 251 24.94 1.16 3.61
C SER A 251 24.89 0.69 2.17
N GLU A 252 25.61 -0.40 1.87
CA GLU A 252 25.97 -0.80 0.50
C GLU A 252 24.86 -1.52 -0.27
N TYR A 253 23.89 -2.11 0.41
CA TYR A 253 22.94 -3.06 -0.19
C TYR A 253 21.49 -2.71 0.13
N CYS A 254 20.67 -2.58 -0.93
CA CYS A 254 19.22 -2.48 -0.87
C CYS A 254 18.60 -3.42 -1.91
N SER A 255 17.69 -4.28 -1.48
CA SER A 255 16.94 -5.15 -2.39
C SER A 255 15.80 -4.43 -3.11
N ASN A 256 15.36 -3.27 -2.60
CA ASN A 256 14.26 -2.50 -3.18
C ASN A 256 14.70 -1.69 -4.41
N VAL A 257 14.76 -2.34 -5.57
CA VAL A 257 15.04 -1.67 -6.85
C VAL A 257 13.79 -1.45 -7.71
N ILE A 258 12.66 -2.04 -7.31
CA ILE A 258 11.40 -1.98 -8.07
C ILE A 258 10.84 -0.57 -8.12
N GLU A 259 10.92 0.21 -7.04
CA GLU A 259 10.41 1.57 -7.04
C GLU A 259 11.18 2.50 -8.01
N PRO A 260 12.52 2.52 -8.04
CA PRO A 260 13.29 3.15 -9.14
C PRO A 260 12.91 2.64 -10.53
N ILE A 261 12.75 1.33 -10.73
CA ILE A 261 12.39 0.74 -12.02
C ILE A 261 11.03 1.26 -12.49
N ARG A 262 10.03 1.29 -11.60
CA ARG A 262 8.69 1.82 -11.87
C ARG A 262 8.72 3.29 -12.28
N LEU A 263 9.56 4.11 -11.64
CA LEU A 263 9.76 5.51 -12.02
C LEU A 263 10.28 5.65 -13.45
N PHE A 264 11.33 4.89 -13.81
CA PHE A 264 11.89 4.93 -15.15
C PHE A 264 10.90 4.42 -16.20
N ASP A 265 10.27 3.28 -15.96
CA ASP A 265 9.28 2.70 -16.88
C ASP A 265 8.16 3.69 -17.17
N GLU A 266 7.63 4.36 -16.14
CA GLU A 266 6.53 5.30 -16.29
C GLU A 266 6.95 6.57 -17.05
N LEU A 267 8.13 7.16 -16.74
CA LEU A 267 8.65 8.31 -17.47
C LEU A 267 8.87 8.00 -18.96
N ILE A 268 9.38 6.80 -19.25
CA ILE A 268 9.58 6.32 -20.63
C ILE A 268 8.22 6.10 -21.30
N ARG A 269 7.25 5.49 -20.62
CA ARG A 269 5.90 5.25 -21.14
C ARG A 269 5.23 6.55 -21.58
N ILE A 270 5.35 7.60 -20.77
CA ILE A 270 4.72 8.90 -21.05
C ILE A 270 5.62 9.88 -21.82
N GLN A 271 6.81 9.46 -22.28
CA GLN A 271 7.85 10.34 -22.83
C GLN A 271 7.32 11.37 -23.85
N LYS A 272 6.49 10.92 -24.79
CA LYS A 272 5.95 11.76 -25.87
C LYS A 272 5.02 12.85 -25.33
N ARG A 273 4.29 12.55 -24.26
CA ARG A 273 3.34 13.48 -23.63
C ARG A 273 4.04 14.54 -22.82
N ILE A 274 5.12 14.18 -22.13
CA ILE A 274 5.90 15.11 -21.29
C ILE A 274 7.03 15.81 -22.05
N GLY A 275 7.29 15.42 -23.30
CA GLY A 275 8.39 15.95 -24.09
C GLY A 275 9.77 15.54 -23.57
N LEU A 276 9.89 14.33 -23.02
CA LEU A 276 11.18 13.78 -22.61
C LEU A 276 12.01 13.46 -23.85
N GLU A 277 13.24 13.96 -23.89
CA GLU A 277 14.16 13.77 -25.03
C GLU A 277 14.50 12.29 -25.22
N GLU A 278 14.60 11.83 -26.46
CA GLU A 278 14.86 10.42 -26.80
C GLU A 278 16.18 9.92 -26.20
N GLU A 279 17.22 10.76 -26.19
CA GLU A 279 18.51 10.45 -25.56
C GLU A 279 18.35 10.20 -24.06
N LYS A 280 17.65 11.10 -23.37
CA LYS A 280 17.39 11.00 -21.93
C LYS A 280 16.49 9.80 -21.59
N ALA A 281 15.49 9.51 -22.41
CA ALA A 281 14.69 8.30 -22.28
C ALA A 281 15.53 7.03 -22.50
N GLY A 282 16.49 7.07 -23.43
CA GLY A 282 17.48 6.03 -23.65
C GLY A 282 18.37 5.80 -22.42
N ASP A 283 18.86 6.86 -21.79
CA ASP A 283 19.65 6.78 -20.55
C ASP A 283 18.85 6.16 -19.41
N TYR A 284 17.60 6.61 -19.22
CA TYR A 284 16.68 6.02 -18.23
C TYR A 284 16.44 4.53 -18.50
N LYS A 285 16.25 4.16 -19.76
CA LYS A 285 16.08 2.75 -20.14
C LYS A 285 17.32 1.92 -19.78
N ASN A 286 18.52 2.43 -20.07
CA ASN A 286 19.77 1.73 -19.76
C ASN A 286 19.94 1.51 -18.24
N VAL A 287 19.62 2.53 -17.45
CA VAL A 287 19.67 2.46 -15.97
C VAL A 287 18.65 1.45 -15.43
N ARG A 288 17.40 1.53 -15.92
CA ARG A 288 16.32 0.59 -15.59
C ARG A 288 16.73 -0.85 -15.91
N ASP A 289 17.28 -1.09 -17.09
CA ASP A 289 17.70 -2.42 -17.52
C ASP A 289 18.87 -2.94 -16.68
N THR A 290 19.83 -2.09 -16.32
CA THR A 290 20.93 -2.44 -15.41
C THR A 290 20.40 -2.93 -14.06
N ALA A 291 19.43 -2.21 -13.48
CA ALA A 291 18.81 -2.61 -12.22
C ALA A 291 18.00 -3.92 -12.34
N TRP A 292 17.26 -4.08 -13.44
CA TRP A 292 16.47 -5.28 -13.73
C TRP A 292 17.36 -6.52 -13.94
N GLU A 293 18.43 -6.38 -14.71
CA GLU A 293 19.42 -7.45 -14.95
C GLU A 293 20.10 -7.88 -13.66
N TRP A 294 20.43 -6.94 -12.77
CA TRP A 294 20.92 -7.30 -11.43
C TRP A 294 19.85 -8.03 -10.62
N LEU A 295 18.61 -7.52 -10.57
CA LEU A 295 17.51 -8.12 -9.80
C LEU A 295 17.32 -9.61 -10.12
N TYR A 296 17.33 -9.96 -11.42
CA TYR A 296 17.18 -11.32 -11.93
C TYR A 296 18.48 -12.11 -12.05
N GLY A 297 19.63 -11.43 -12.01
CA GLY A 297 20.95 -12.00 -12.17
C GLY A 297 21.35 -12.95 -11.04
N PRO A 298 22.47 -13.68 -11.20
CA PRO A 298 22.92 -14.67 -10.22
C PRO A 298 23.23 -14.09 -8.83
N THR A 299 23.47 -12.78 -8.75
CA THR A 299 23.77 -12.06 -7.51
C THR A 299 22.57 -11.27 -6.96
N GLY A 300 21.46 -11.20 -7.71
CA GLY A 300 20.25 -10.49 -7.33
C GLY A 300 19.36 -11.26 -6.36
N PRO A 301 18.40 -10.58 -5.72
CA PRO A 301 17.54 -11.21 -4.72
C PRO A 301 16.54 -12.22 -5.32
N MET A 302 16.21 -12.16 -6.62
CA MET A 302 15.40 -13.22 -7.27
C MET A 302 16.11 -14.58 -7.33
N LYS A 303 17.44 -14.62 -7.19
CA LYS A 303 18.23 -15.86 -7.13
C LYS A 303 18.76 -16.15 -5.74
N THR A 304 19.19 -15.12 -5.02
CA THR A 304 19.85 -15.27 -3.72
C THR A 304 18.86 -15.27 -2.54
N TYR A 305 17.63 -14.79 -2.72
CA TYR A 305 16.64 -14.56 -1.66
C TYR A 305 17.16 -13.66 -0.52
N VAL A 306 18.12 -12.78 -0.82
CA VAL A 306 18.60 -11.73 0.10
C VAL A 306 17.71 -10.49 -0.01
N TRP A 307 16.49 -10.60 0.53
CA TRP A 307 15.53 -9.51 0.59
C TRP A 307 15.81 -8.62 1.81
N ASN A 308 16.78 -7.71 1.69
CA ASN A 308 17.33 -6.92 2.78
C ASN A 308 17.21 -5.41 2.53
N ALA A 309 17.18 -4.65 3.62
CA ALA A 309 16.94 -3.21 3.70
C ALA A 309 15.57 -2.76 3.16
N TYR A 310 15.08 -1.64 3.70
CA TYR A 310 13.92 -0.84 3.26
C TYR A 310 13.49 0.11 4.39
N PHE A 311 13.52 -0.37 5.63
CA PHE A 311 13.03 0.35 6.81
C PHE A 311 14.13 1.25 7.39
N GLU A 312 13.83 2.53 7.57
CA GLU A 312 14.76 3.55 8.04
C GLU A 312 15.21 3.35 9.50
N ASP A 313 14.37 2.71 10.30
CA ASP A 313 14.56 2.53 11.74
C ASP A 313 15.47 1.35 12.10
N VAL A 314 16.06 0.67 11.10
CA VAL A 314 17.03 -0.41 11.31
C VAL A 314 18.48 0.11 11.34
N GLN A 315 19.32 -0.56 12.13
CA GLN A 315 20.77 -0.33 12.15
C GLN A 315 21.39 -0.72 10.80
N ASN A 316 22.59 -0.21 10.52
CA ASN A 316 23.34 -0.63 9.34
C ASN A 316 23.64 -2.13 9.39
N ASP A 317 23.35 -2.84 8.30
CA ASP A 317 23.41 -4.30 8.22
C ASP A 317 24.43 -4.77 7.17
N PRO A 318 25.75 -4.69 7.45
CA PRO A 318 26.79 -5.07 6.49
C PRO A 318 26.78 -6.57 6.16
N GLU A 319 26.24 -7.40 7.06
CA GLU A 319 26.09 -8.84 6.86
C GLU A 319 24.85 -9.18 6.01
N ARG A 320 23.95 -8.21 5.83
CA ARG A 320 22.62 -8.40 5.22
C ARG A 320 21.94 -9.57 5.92
N ALA A 321 21.78 -9.52 7.23
CA ALA A 321 21.06 -10.53 8.01
C ALA A 321 19.55 -10.27 8.05
N ASN A 322 19.12 -9.01 8.02
CA ASN A 322 17.72 -8.63 8.18
C ASN A 322 16.89 -8.90 6.91
N ARG A 323 16.08 -9.97 6.88
CA ARG A 323 15.14 -10.21 5.79
C ARG A 323 13.83 -9.48 6.04
N ASN A 324 13.21 -8.94 4.99
CA ASN A 324 11.85 -8.40 5.04
C ASN A 324 10.91 -9.04 4.00
N GLN A 325 9.61 -8.92 4.24
CA GLN A 325 8.57 -9.40 3.31
C GLN A 325 8.18 -8.39 2.23
N LEU A 326 8.54 -7.11 2.40
CA LEU A 326 8.07 -6.03 1.56
C LEU A 326 8.60 -6.11 0.14
N THR A 327 9.93 -6.12 0.00
CA THR A 327 10.58 -6.08 -1.31
C THR A 327 10.23 -7.29 -2.19
N PRO A 328 10.13 -8.54 -1.70
CA PRO A 328 9.67 -9.65 -2.53
C PRO A 328 8.19 -9.55 -2.90
N LEU A 329 7.31 -9.05 -2.02
CA LEU A 329 5.89 -8.91 -2.35
C LEU A 329 5.61 -7.77 -3.32
N GLU A 330 6.32 -6.64 -3.22
CA GLU A 330 6.21 -5.56 -4.20
C GLU A 330 6.87 -5.93 -5.54
N THR A 331 7.91 -6.78 -5.54
CA THR A 331 8.41 -7.43 -6.75
C THR A 331 7.32 -8.32 -7.37
N ALA A 332 6.68 -9.20 -6.59
CA ALA A 332 5.58 -10.04 -7.07
C ALA A 332 4.42 -9.19 -7.62
N ARG A 333 4.08 -8.07 -6.96
CA ARG A 333 3.06 -7.12 -7.45
C ARG A 333 3.42 -6.56 -8.82
N TYR A 334 4.66 -6.11 -8.98
CA TYR A 334 5.15 -5.57 -10.24
C TYR A 334 5.08 -6.62 -11.36
N LEU A 335 5.50 -7.86 -11.10
CA LEU A 335 5.39 -8.96 -12.07
C LEU A 335 3.94 -9.30 -12.44
N LEU A 336 3.00 -9.18 -11.51
CA LEU A 336 1.58 -9.40 -11.81
C LEU A 336 0.98 -8.32 -12.71
N LYS A 337 1.50 -7.09 -12.62
CA LYS A 337 1.11 -5.96 -13.47
C LYS A 337 1.87 -5.93 -14.81
N HIS A 338 3.02 -6.59 -14.88
CA HIS A 338 3.91 -6.68 -16.05
C HIS A 338 4.36 -8.13 -16.32
N PRO A 339 3.42 -9.07 -16.54
CA PRO A 339 3.74 -10.50 -16.67
C PRO A 339 4.63 -10.81 -17.88
N GLU A 340 4.67 -9.92 -18.88
CA GLU A 340 5.55 -10.01 -20.04
C GLU A 340 7.05 -9.93 -19.70
N LEU A 341 7.40 -9.40 -18.52
CA LEU A 341 8.79 -9.24 -18.08
C LEU A 341 9.39 -10.51 -17.46
N ASP A 342 8.55 -11.49 -17.10
CA ASP A 342 8.99 -12.75 -16.51
C ASP A 342 8.35 -13.94 -17.27
N PRO A 343 9.10 -14.59 -18.17
CA PRO A 343 8.63 -15.78 -18.88
C PRO A 343 8.19 -16.93 -17.96
N THR A 344 8.68 -16.92 -16.72
CA THR A 344 8.37 -17.89 -15.67
C THR A 344 7.50 -17.28 -14.56
N VAL A 345 6.72 -16.22 -14.84
CA VAL A 345 5.87 -15.53 -13.84
C VAL A 345 4.97 -16.47 -13.04
N ASN A 346 4.52 -17.57 -13.67
CA ASN A 346 3.69 -18.58 -13.02
C ASN A 346 4.42 -19.46 -12.00
N GLU A 347 5.75 -19.39 -11.96
CA GLU A 347 6.60 -20.03 -10.97
C GLU A 347 7.15 -18.97 -10.00
N SER A 348 7.66 -17.84 -10.53
CA SER A 348 8.27 -16.77 -9.75
C SER A 348 7.33 -16.17 -8.70
N VAL A 349 6.09 -15.82 -9.08
CA VAL A 349 5.15 -15.17 -8.15
C VAL A 349 4.74 -16.12 -7.01
N PRO A 350 4.29 -17.36 -7.27
CA PRO A 350 4.06 -18.32 -6.20
C PRO A 350 5.29 -18.54 -5.32
N ALA A 351 6.50 -18.63 -5.89
CA ALA A 351 7.72 -18.82 -5.11
C ALA A 351 7.98 -17.67 -4.11
N LEU A 352 7.80 -16.41 -4.54
CA LEU A 352 7.92 -15.24 -3.66
C LEU A 352 6.86 -15.26 -2.55
N VAL A 353 5.59 -15.53 -2.90
CA VAL A 353 4.49 -15.61 -1.94
C VAL A 353 4.71 -16.74 -0.92
N HIS A 354 5.16 -17.91 -1.38
CA HIS A 354 5.47 -19.05 -0.51
C HIS A 354 6.67 -18.78 0.39
N TRP A 355 7.73 -18.15 -0.13
CA TRP A 355 8.89 -17.78 0.67
C TRP A 355 8.50 -16.83 1.79
N VAL A 356 7.71 -15.80 1.50
CA VAL A 356 7.22 -14.85 2.52
C VAL A 356 6.35 -15.55 3.57
N ALA A 357 5.39 -16.37 3.14
CA ALA A 357 4.53 -17.11 4.06
C ALA A 357 5.35 -18.05 4.98
N SER A 358 6.42 -18.63 4.46
CA SER A 358 7.29 -19.54 5.22
C SER A 358 8.19 -18.79 6.20
N ALA A 359 8.75 -17.65 5.79
CA ALA A 359 9.70 -16.89 6.60
C ALA A 359 9.01 -15.99 7.64
N PHE A 360 7.83 -15.46 7.32
CA PHE A 360 7.17 -14.41 8.11
C PHE A 360 5.73 -14.76 8.52
N GLY A 361 5.23 -15.95 8.17
CA GLY A 361 3.95 -16.44 8.69
C GLY A 361 3.93 -16.49 10.22
N THR A 362 2.77 -16.22 10.78
CA THR A 362 2.56 -16.27 12.23
C THR A 362 1.90 -17.59 12.61
N GLU A 363 2.54 -18.36 13.47
CA GLU A 363 1.95 -19.61 13.94
C GLU A 363 0.63 -19.35 14.68
N GLY A 364 -0.42 -20.07 14.29
CA GLY A 364 -1.75 -19.94 14.89
C GLY A 364 -2.53 -18.67 14.50
N MET A 365 -2.02 -17.83 13.59
CA MET A 365 -2.71 -16.61 13.15
C MET A 365 -2.56 -16.40 11.64
N GLU A 366 -3.61 -15.93 10.96
CA GLU A 366 -3.56 -15.52 9.55
C GLU A 366 -2.89 -14.15 9.39
N ALA A 367 -1.64 -14.05 9.84
CA ALA A 367 -0.88 -12.81 9.94
C ALA A 367 0.54 -12.96 9.41
N ILE A 368 1.07 -11.88 8.83
CA ILE A 368 2.44 -11.77 8.34
C ILE A 368 3.24 -10.81 9.23
N LYS A 369 4.45 -11.21 9.59
CA LYS A 369 5.43 -10.43 10.35
C LYS A 369 6.24 -9.52 9.44
N GLU A 370 6.80 -8.45 9.99
CA GLU A 370 7.53 -7.42 9.23
C GLU A 370 8.86 -7.90 8.65
N GLN A 371 9.77 -8.29 9.55
CA GLN A 371 11.17 -8.55 9.22
C GLN A 371 11.84 -9.41 10.28
N THR A 372 13.01 -9.97 9.99
CA THR A 372 13.68 -10.89 10.93
C THR A 372 14.19 -10.20 12.21
N TRP A 373 14.33 -8.87 12.21
CA TRP A 373 14.70 -8.09 13.40
C TRP A 373 13.51 -7.46 14.14
N CYS A 374 12.33 -7.49 13.55
CA CYS A 374 11.06 -7.06 14.15
C CYS A 374 10.01 -8.11 13.76
N TYR A 375 9.95 -9.18 14.55
CA TYR A 375 9.21 -10.39 14.21
C TYR A 375 7.76 -10.36 14.73
N GLU A 376 7.14 -9.18 14.68
CA GLU A 376 5.77 -8.92 15.14
C GLU A 376 4.78 -9.03 13.98
N PRO A 377 3.61 -9.68 14.16
CA PRO A 377 2.55 -9.70 13.16
C PRO A 377 1.94 -8.30 13.00
N MET A 378 1.85 -7.81 11.77
CA MET A 378 1.36 -6.44 11.50
C MET A 378 0.22 -6.39 10.49
N ALA A 379 -0.66 -5.41 10.67
CA ALA A 379 -1.88 -5.25 9.88
C ALA A 379 -1.58 -4.98 8.40
N SER A 380 -0.69 -4.02 8.14
CA SER A 380 -0.32 -3.54 6.81
C SER A 380 0.33 -4.64 5.98
N HIS A 381 1.27 -5.39 6.57
CA HIS A 381 1.97 -6.49 5.93
C HIS A 381 1.08 -7.69 5.65
N THR A 382 0.16 -7.97 6.58
CA THR A 382 -0.88 -8.99 6.37
C THR A 382 -1.80 -8.59 5.21
N ALA A 383 -2.23 -7.34 5.14
CA ALA A 383 -3.02 -6.83 4.04
C ALA A 383 -2.24 -6.87 2.71
N ARG A 384 -0.94 -6.53 2.72
CA ARG A 384 -0.05 -6.64 1.54
C ARG A 384 -0.07 -8.05 0.98
N TYR A 385 0.23 -9.03 1.83
CA TYR A 385 0.25 -10.44 1.46
C TYR A 385 -1.10 -10.90 0.90
N ALA A 386 -2.20 -10.50 1.54
CA ALA A 386 -3.55 -10.80 1.08
C ALA A 386 -3.82 -10.21 -0.32
N SER A 387 -3.40 -8.98 -0.58
CA SER A 387 -3.56 -8.34 -1.89
C SER A 387 -2.81 -9.06 -3.01
N ILE A 388 -1.60 -9.58 -2.76
CA ILE A 388 -0.85 -10.36 -3.74
C ILE A 388 -1.54 -11.70 -4.01
N CYS A 389 -2.07 -12.34 -2.96
CA CYS A 389 -2.88 -13.55 -3.14
C CYS A 389 -4.16 -13.29 -3.96
N ALA A 390 -4.81 -12.15 -3.74
CA ALA A 390 -5.99 -11.75 -4.53
C ALA A 390 -5.65 -11.50 -6.00
N LEU A 391 -4.55 -10.80 -6.29
CA LEU A 391 -4.06 -10.58 -7.65
C LEU A 391 -3.65 -11.89 -8.34
N TRP A 392 -3.04 -12.82 -7.60
CA TRP A 392 -2.71 -14.14 -8.13
C TRP A 392 -3.96 -14.96 -8.47
N TYR A 393 -5.00 -14.91 -7.62
CA TYR A 393 -6.30 -15.50 -7.91
C TYR A 393 -6.93 -14.86 -9.15
N GLU A 394 -6.92 -13.53 -9.27
CA GLU A 394 -7.47 -12.87 -10.46
C GLU A 394 -6.80 -13.37 -11.75
N ARG A 395 -5.48 -13.54 -11.72
CA ARG A 395 -4.71 -14.03 -12.86
C ARG A 395 -5.03 -15.49 -13.23
N THR A 396 -5.18 -16.36 -12.23
CA THR A 396 -5.14 -17.82 -12.43
C THR A 396 -6.47 -18.53 -12.22
N GLY A 397 -7.40 -17.93 -11.48
CA GLY A 397 -8.60 -18.58 -10.98
C GLY A 397 -8.36 -19.56 -9.82
N ASP A 398 -7.14 -19.64 -9.25
CA ASP A 398 -6.84 -20.56 -8.15
C ASP A 398 -7.55 -20.14 -6.86
N SER A 399 -8.67 -20.82 -6.57
CA SER A 399 -9.51 -20.56 -5.39
C SER A 399 -8.78 -20.69 -4.05
N SER A 400 -7.66 -21.42 -3.97
CA SER A 400 -6.88 -21.52 -2.72
C SER A 400 -6.24 -20.18 -2.35
N TYR A 401 -5.81 -19.39 -3.34
CA TYR A 401 -5.28 -18.06 -3.13
C TYR A 401 -6.38 -17.03 -2.83
N ARG A 402 -7.57 -17.21 -3.41
CA ARG A 402 -8.75 -16.42 -3.01
C ARG A 402 -9.09 -16.62 -1.54
N GLU A 403 -9.13 -17.86 -1.09
CA GLU A 403 -9.40 -18.20 0.32
C GLU A 403 -8.30 -17.63 1.22
N ARG A 404 -7.03 -17.77 0.83
CA ARG A 404 -5.92 -17.20 1.61
C ARG A 404 -6.00 -15.68 1.72
N ALA A 405 -6.25 -14.99 0.60
CA ALA A 405 -6.46 -13.55 0.60
C ALA A 405 -7.62 -13.14 1.52
N TYR A 406 -8.73 -13.86 1.45
CA TYR A 406 -9.90 -13.62 2.30
C TYR A 406 -9.56 -13.70 3.80
N ARG A 407 -8.86 -14.76 4.23
CA ARG A 407 -8.51 -14.95 5.65
C ARG A 407 -7.56 -13.87 6.18
N PHE A 408 -6.52 -13.56 5.41
CA PHE A 408 -5.52 -12.57 5.83
C PHE A 408 -6.10 -11.15 5.82
N PHE A 409 -6.95 -10.80 4.84
CA PHE A 409 -7.67 -9.51 4.89
C PHE A 409 -8.60 -9.42 6.09
N ASN A 410 -9.36 -10.47 6.39
CA ASN A 410 -10.26 -10.47 7.56
C ASN A 410 -9.50 -10.21 8.85
N PHE A 411 -8.38 -10.89 9.08
CA PHE A 411 -7.52 -10.63 10.24
C PHE A 411 -7.04 -9.17 10.28
N ALA A 412 -6.53 -8.65 9.16
CA ALA A 412 -6.03 -7.28 9.08
C ALA A 412 -7.09 -6.21 9.39
N THR A 413 -8.39 -6.51 9.23
CA THR A 413 -9.45 -5.54 9.59
C THR A 413 -9.46 -5.22 11.09
N TYR A 414 -9.05 -6.14 11.97
CA TYR A 414 -9.15 -5.98 13.43
C TYR A 414 -8.21 -4.93 14.02
N MET A 415 -7.24 -4.42 13.24
CA MET A 415 -6.29 -3.43 13.74
C MET A 415 -6.78 -1.99 13.58
N THR A 416 -7.89 -1.77 12.89
CA THR A 416 -8.48 -0.44 12.75
C THR A 416 -9.52 -0.19 13.84
N TYR A 417 -9.25 0.74 14.75
CA TYR A 417 -10.20 1.18 15.77
C TYR A 417 -11.33 2.04 15.15
N GLU A 418 -12.48 2.12 15.83
CA GLU A 418 -13.63 2.93 15.39
C GLU A 418 -13.32 4.43 15.26
N ASN A 419 -12.26 4.91 15.92
CA ASN A 419 -11.79 6.30 15.81
C ASN A 419 -10.85 6.53 14.59
N GLY A 420 -10.62 5.50 13.78
CA GLY A 420 -9.76 5.54 12.60
C GLY A 420 -8.27 5.35 12.86
N VAL A 421 -7.85 5.19 14.12
CA VAL A 421 -6.47 4.79 14.41
C VAL A 421 -6.26 3.34 13.96
N VAL A 422 -5.18 3.10 13.23
CA VAL A 422 -4.76 1.75 12.82
C VAL A 422 -3.57 1.30 13.65
N ALA A 423 -3.75 0.27 14.47
CA ALA A 423 -2.69 -0.36 15.23
C ALA A 423 -1.63 -0.98 14.31
N VAL A 424 -0.39 -1.02 14.77
CA VAL A 424 0.68 -1.79 14.12
C VAL A 424 0.29 -3.26 14.04
N GLY A 425 -0.11 -3.84 15.17
CA GLY A 425 -0.45 -5.26 15.28
C GLY A 425 -1.30 -5.57 16.52
N PRO A 426 -1.72 -6.83 16.71
CA PRO A 426 -2.60 -7.23 17.80
C PRO A 426 -1.95 -7.07 19.19
N SER A 427 -0.63 -7.26 19.28
CA SER A 427 0.21 -7.07 20.47
C SER A 427 0.74 -5.64 20.60
N TRP A 428 0.60 -4.82 19.55
CA TRP A 428 1.18 -3.48 19.46
C TRP A 428 0.11 -2.45 19.06
N PRO A 429 -0.66 -1.94 20.05
CA PRO A 429 -1.82 -1.08 19.81
C PRO A 429 -1.44 0.37 19.40
N GLY A 430 -0.17 0.76 19.45
CA GLY A 430 0.30 2.04 18.90
C GLY A 430 0.17 2.09 17.37
N SER A 431 0.33 3.26 16.76
CA SER A 431 0.18 3.43 15.31
C SER A 431 1.43 4.03 14.69
N TRP A 432 1.82 3.51 13.53
CA TRP A 432 2.82 4.12 12.64
C TRP A 432 2.11 4.63 11.38
N PHE A 433 2.48 5.81 10.89
CA PHE A 433 1.85 6.40 9.71
C PHE A 433 2.13 5.61 8.43
N SER A 434 3.34 5.06 8.32
CA SER A 434 3.76 4.19 7.22
C SER A 434 2.92 2.92 7.21
N ASP A 435 2.83 2.22 8.33
CA ASP A 435 2.10 0.96 8.41
C ASP A 435 0.60 1.17 8.38
N GLY A 436 0.07 1.95 9.32
CA GLY A 436 -1.36 2.10 9.55
C GLY A 436 -2.13 2.78 8.42
N TYR A 437 -1.45 3.49 7.50
CA TYR A 437 -2.14 4.28 6.47
C TYR A 437 -1.45 4.22 5.12
N GLY A 438 -0.18 4.62 5.05
CA GLY A 438 0.57 4.67 3.77
C GLY A 438 0.63 3.31 3.08
N ASP A 439 0.84 2.24 3.87
CA ASP A 439 0.88 0.88 3.38
C ASP A 439 -0.48 0.18 3.49
N TYR A 440 -1.26 0.40 4.54
CA TYR A 440 -2.51 -0.34 4.84
C TYR A 440 -3.61 -0.19 3.78
N ILE A 441 -4.01 1.05 3.44
CA ILE A 441 -5.24 1.33 2.69
C ILE A 441 -5.19 0.74 1.27
N ARG A 442 -4.07 0.95 0.57
CA ARG A 442 -3.87 0.54 -0.82
C ARG A 442 -4.08 -0.96 -1.05
N HIS A 443 -3.76 -1.79 -0.06
CA HIS A 443 -3.84 -3.25 -0.22
C HIS A 443 -5.28 -3.76 -0.24
N PHE A 444 -6.15 -3.19 0.60
CA PHE A 444 -7.59 -3.51 0.53
C PHE A 444 -8.17 -3.05 -0.80
N MET A 445 -7.82 -1.86 -1.27
CA MET A 445 -8.31 -1.33 -2.54
C MET A 445 -7.91 -2.21 -3.73
N GLU A 446 -6.65 -2.67 -3.77
CA GLU A 446 -6.20 -3.62 -4.77
C GLU A 446 -6.95 -4.97 -4.65
N GLY A 447 -7.21 -5.44 -3.43
CA GLY A 447 -8.01 -6.63 -3.17
C GLY A 447 -9.45 -6.53 -3.68
N LEU A 448 -10.10 -5.36 -3.50
CA LEU A 448 -11.42 -5.08 -4.06
C LEU A 448 -11.38 -5.08 -5.59
N GLY A 449 -10.35 -4.50 -6.20
CA GLY A 449 -10.16 -4.52 -7.64
C GLY A 449 -9.98 -5.92 -8.22
N ALA A 450 -9.22 -6.77 -7.53
CA ALA A 450 -8.91 -8.15 -7.95
C ALA A 450 -10.09 -9.12 -7.72
N VAL A 451 -10.86 -8.91 -6.65
CA VAL A 451 -12.07 -9.69 -6.32
C VAL A 451 -13.26 -8.74 -6.13
N PRO A 452 -13.87 -8.25 -7.22
CA PRO A 452 -14.94 -7.25 -7.15
C PRO A 452 -16.19 -7.67 -6.35
N GLU A 453 -16.39 -8.98 -6.15
CA GLU A 453 -17.44 -9.51 -5.26
C GLU A 453 -17.24 -9.10 -3.80
N TRP A 454 -16.03 -8.69 -3.41
CA TRP A 454 -15.73 -8.14 -2.10
C TRP A 454 -15.97 -6.63 -1.99
N ALA A 455 -16.53 -5.97 -3.01
CA ALA A 455 -17.06 -4.62 -2.86
C ALA A 455 -18.58 -4.67 -2.53
N PRO A 456 -19.09 -3.79 -1.63
CA PRO A 456 -20.50 -3.75 -1.26
C PRO A 456 -21.44 -3.67 -2.47
N ALA A 457 -22.53 -4.44 -2.42
CA ALA A 457 -23.41 -4.63 -3.58
C ALA A 457 -24.42 -3.50 -3.83
N GLY A 458 -24.64 -2.62 -2.84
CA GLY A 458 -25.67 -1.58 -2.86
C GLY A 458 -25.20 -0.25 -3.44
N GLU A 459 -23.94 -0.15 -3.83
CA GLU A 459 -23.30 1.11 -4.22
C GLU A 459 -22.57 0.95 -5.56
N ASN A 460 -22.24 2.08 -6.19
CA ASN A 460 -21.56 2.14 -7.47
C ASN A 460 -20.14 2.67 -7.27
N HIS A 461 -19.12 1.88 -7.59
CA HIS A 461 -17.72 2.28 -7.42
C HIS A 461 -16.84 1.80 -8.58
N LEU A 462 -15.88 2.65 -8.93
CA LEU A 462 -14.76 2.26 -9.77
C LEU A 462 -13.71 1.68 -8.83
N LEU A 463 -13.41 0.39 -9.00
CA LEU A 463 -12.52 -0.34 -8.11
C LEU A 463 -11.07 -0.30 -8.58
N ARG A 464 -10.86 -0.25 -9.90
CA ARG A 464 -9.51 -0.20 -10.49
C ARG A 464 -9.55 0.38 -11.90
N SER A 465 -8.51 1.14 -12.26
CA SER A 465 -8.20 1.55 -13.62
C SER A 465 -6.71 1.32 -13.91
N THR A 466 -6.37 0.95 -15.14
CA THR A 466 -4.98 0.89 -15.61
C THR A 466 -4.40 2.26 -15.94
N SER A 467 -5.24 3.30 -16.03
CA SER A 467 -4.82 4.69 -16.21
C SER A 467 -5.18 5.51 -14.98
N VAL A 468 -4.38 6.51 -14.65
CA VAL A 468 -4.68 7.39 -13.52
C VAL A 468 -5.98 8.15 -13.79
N VAL A 469 -7.00 7.92 -12.96
CA VAL A 469 -8.26 8.66 -12.99
C VAL A 469 -7.98 10.09 -12.50
N GLN A 470 -8.33 11.11 -13.28
CA GLN A 470 -8.13 12.51 -12.93
C GLN A 470 -9.37 13.11 -12.26
N LYS A 471 -10.55 12.77 -12.78
CA LYS A 471 -11.85 13.22 -12.26
C LYS A 471 -12.79 12.04 -12.21
N ILE A 472 -13.64 11.99 -11.19
CA ILE A 472 -14.73 11.03 -11.11
C ILE A 472 -15.92 11.64 -10.38
N SER A 473 -17.13 11.30 -10.79
CA SER A 473 -18.36 11.67 -10.09
C SER A 473 -19.37 10.54 -10.15
N TYR A 474 -20.08 10.38 -9.04
CA TYR A 474 -21.15 9.41 -8.87
C TYR A 474 -22.48 10.15 -8.75
N GLN A 475 -23.41 9.84 -9.65
CA GLN A 475 -24.78 10.34 -9.64
C GLN A 475 -25.75 9.15 -9.64
N GLN A 476 -27.02 9.40 -9.34
CA GLN A 476 -28.03 8.34 -9.22
C GLN A 476 -28.18 7.53 -10.52
N ASP A 477 -28.06 8.19 -11.68
CA ASP A 477 -28.29 7.60 -13.00
C ASP A 477 -27.04 7.55 -13.90
N LYS A 478 -25.88 7.99 -13.40
CA LYS A 478 -24.63 7.91 -14.15
C LYS A 478 -23.37 7.93 -13.30
N ILE A 479 -22.31 7.35 -13.83
CA ILE A 479 -20.94 7.48 -13.36
C ILE A 479 -20.14 8.15 -14.47
N GLU A 480 -19.40 9.20 -14.15
CA GLU A 480 -18.58 9.93 -15.13
C GLU A 480 -17.17 10.06 -14.61
N TYR A 481 -16.17 9.73 -15.45
CA TYR A 481 -14.77 9.90 -15.09
C TYR A 481 -13.90 10.28 -16.30
N ARG A 482 -12.78 10.94 -16.01
CA ARG A 482 -11.71 11.26 -16.97
C ARG A 482 -10.43 10.58 -16.50
N THR A 483 -9.68 9.97 -17.41
CA THR A 483 -8.36 9.41 -17.11
C THR A 483 -7.24 10.20 -17.77
N PHE A 484 -6.01 10.02 -17.28
CA PHE A 484 -4.82 10.58 -17.86
C PHE A 484 -4.65 10.04 -19.28
N ASP A 485 -4.58 8.73 -19.47
CA ASP A 485 -4.39 8.08 -20.77
C ASP A 485 -5.71 7.98 -21.56
N ASP A 486 -5.59 8.00 -22.88
CA ASP A 486 -6.69 7.77 -23.82
C ASP A 486 -6.98 6.28 -24.06
N SER A 487 -6.24 5.40 -23.41
CA SER A 487 -6.45 3.95 -23.43
C SER A 487 -6.39 3.40 -22.02
N GLY A 488 -7.17 2.35 -21.77
CA GLY A 488 -7.21 1.76 -20.45
C GLY A 488 -8.22 0.63 -20.32
N ALA A 489 -8.14 -0.02 -19.15
CA ALA A 489 -9.12 -0.97 -18.68
C ALA A 489 -9.60 -0.58 -17.29
N GLU A 490 -10.90 -0.74 -17.04
CA GLU A 490 -11.53 -0.44 -15.76
C GLU A 490 -12.35 -1.62 -15.23
N VAL A 491 -12.39 -1.72 -13.90
CA VAL A 491 -13.24 -2.67 -13.19
C VAL A 491 -14.13 -1.88 -12.23
N LEU A 492 -15.44 -2.09 -12.32
CA LEU A 492 -16.42 -1.41 -11.49
C LEU A 492 -17.36 -2.41 -10.83
N ARG A 493 -17.73 -2.10 -9.58
CA ARG A 493 -18.87 -2.71 -8.89
C ARG A 493 -20.05 -1.78 -8.99
N ILE A 494 -21.13 -2.22 -9.62
CA ILE A 494 -22.32 -1.38 -9.81
C ILE A 494 -23.61 -2.12 -9.48
N THR A 495 -24.65 -1.34 -9.16
CA THR A 495 -25.93 -1.83 -8.64
C THR A 495 -26.84 -2.43 -9.71
N ALA A 496 -26.60 -2.12 -10.98
CA ALA A 496 -27.38 -2.63 -12.11
C ALA A 496 -26.57 -2.63 -13.40
N ARG A 497 -27.01 -3.44 -14.37
CA ARG A 497 -26.44 -3.46 -15.72
C ARG A 497 -26.56 -2.07 -16.37
N PRO A 498 -25.50 -1.52 -16.98
CA PRO A 498 -25.57 -0.19 -17.58
C PRO A 498 -26.49 -0.19 -18.80
N LYS A 499 -27.20 0.93 -19.02
CA LYS A 499 -27.98 1.20 -20.24
C LYS A 499 -27.07 1.47 -21.42
N ALA A 500 -25.98 2.19 -21.18
CA ALA A 500 -24.96 2.48 -22.17
C ALA A 500 -23.64 2.79 -21.46
N VAL A 501 -22.54 2.53 -22.16
CA VAL A 501 -21.21 3.03 -21.81
C VAL A 501 -20.73 3.86 -22.99
N LYS A 502 -20.21 5.06 -22.73
CA LYS A 502 -19.69 5.96 -23.75
C LYS A 502 -18.23 6.30 -23.46
N VAL A 503 -17.44 6.38 -24.51
CA VAL A 503 -16.05 6.87 -24.50
C VAL A 503 -15.99 8.08 -25.44
N ASP A 504 -15.57 9.24 -24.91
CA ASP A 504 -15.58 10.54 -25.59
C ASP A 504 -16.92 10.82 -26.32
N GLY A 505 -18.03 10.57 -25.59
CA GLY A 505 -19.40 10.74 -26.07
C GLY A 505 -19.91 9.66 -27.03
N LYS A 506 -19.05 8.77 -27.54
CA LYS A 506 -19.41 7.69 -28.47
C LYS A 506 -19.80 6.43 -27.71
N PRO A 507 -20.96 5.83 -27.97
CA PRO A 507 -21.35 4.57 -27.33
C PRO A 507 -20.42 3.43 -27.76
N ILE A 508 -19.97 2.64 -26.80
CA ILE A 508 -19.22 1.41 -27.03
C ILE A 508 -20.09 0.18 -26.74
N SER A 509 -19.86 -0.88 -27.51
CA SER A 509 -20.70 -2.09 -27.48
C SER A 509 -20.32 -3.04 -26.36
N GLN A 510 -21.31 -3.80 -25.88
CA GLN A 510 -21.04 -4.95 -25.03
C GLN A 510 -20.31 -6.03 -25.84
N GLN A 511 -19.28 -6.62 -25.25
CA GLN A 511 -18.51 -7.72 -25.81
C GLN A 511 -18.75 -9.02 -25.03
N ARG A 512 -18.37 -10.15 -25.64
CA ARG A 512 -18.30 -11.44 -24.94
C ARG A 512 -17.06 -11.53 -24.05
N SER A 513 -15.96 -10.95 -24.49
CA SER A 513 -14.68 -10.83 -23.76
C SER A 513 -13.99 -9.52 -24.14
N LEU A 514 -13.10 -9.02 -23.27
CA LEU A 514 -12.36 -7.77 -23.49
C LEU A 514 -11.08 -7.97 -24.33
N ALA A 515 -11.14 -8.82 -25.36
CA ALA A 515 -10.06 -8.92 -26.35
C ALA A 515 -9.97 -7.65 -27.23
N ASN A 516 -11.10 -6.97 -27.42
CA ASN A 516 -11.24 -5.72 -28.16
C ASN A 516 -11.96 -4.66 -27.29
N ASP A 517 -12.00 -3.42 -27.77
CA ASP A 517 -12.72 -2.32 -27.13
C ASP A 517 -14.22 -2.61 -26.94
N GLY A 518 -14.73 -2.16 -25.80
CA GLY A 518 -16.10 -2.40 -25.37
C GLY A 518 -16.18 -2.66 -23.87
N TRP A 519 -17.28 -3.27 -23.45
CA TRP A 519 -17.50 -3.61 -22.06
C TRP A 519 -18.11 -4.99 -21.87
N THR A 520 -17.88 -5.62 -20.71
CA THR A 520 -18.52 -6.88 -20.32
C THR A 520 -19.32 -6.69 -19.04
N TRP A 521 -20.35 -7.53 -18.87
CA TRP A 521 -21.21 -7.52 -17.70
C TRP A 521 -21.27 -8.91 -17.08
N GLN A 522 -20.88 -8.98 -15.80
CA GLN A 522 -21.00 -10.17 -14.98
C GLN A 522 -22.07 -9.91 -13.90
N PRO A 523 -23.30 -10.45 -14.04
CA PRO A 523 -24.30 -10.33 -12.99
C PRO A 523 -23.85 -11.07 -11.72
N LEU A 524 -24.17 -10.49 -10.56
CA LEU A 524 -24.04 -11.11 -9.25
C LEU A 524 -25.44 -11.16 -8.60
N ASP A 525 -25.57 -11.79 -7.43
CA ASP A 525 -26.85 -11.88 -6.69
C ASP A 525 -27.52 -10.51 -6.49
N LYS A 526 -26.70 -9.46 -6.32
CA LYS A 526 -27.12 -8.07 -6.27
C LYS A 526 -26.22 -7.24 -7.19
N GLY A 527 -26.78 -6.59 -8.20
CA GLY A 527 -26.01 -5.82 -9.18
C GLY A 527 -25.04 -6.67 -10.00
N GLY A 528 -23.84 -6.18 -10.25
CA GLY A 528 -22.80 -6.94 -10.94
C GLY A 528 -21.48 -6.20 -11.10
N VAL A 529 -20.58 -6.83 -11.85
CA VAL A 529 -19.26 -6.32 -12.20
C VAL A 529 -19.29 -5.86 -13.66
N LEU A 530 -18.95 -4.60 -13.87
CA LEU A 530 -18.74 -4.02 -15.19
C LEU A 530 -17.23 -3.94 -15.44
N ARG A 531 -16.77 -4.47 -16.57
CA ARG A 531 -15.39 -4.29 -17.01
C ARG A 531 -15.39 -3.56 -18.35
N ILE A 532 -14.51 -2.59 -18.49
CA ILE A 532 -14.39 -1.74 -19.69
C ILE A 532 -12.97 -1.90 -20.24
N ARG A 533 -12.85 -1.93 -21.56
CA ARG A 533 -11.59 -1.76 -22.29
C ARG A 533 -11.80 -0.72 -23.39
N ARG A 534 -10.86 0.21 -23.51
CA ARG A 534 -10.95 1.31 -24.49
C ARG A 534 -9.58 1.71 -25.03
N THR A 535 -9.60 2.23 -26.25
CA THR A 535 -8.50 2.95 -26.89
C THR A 535 -9.02 4.25 -27.52
N GLY A 536 -8.16 5.27 -27.59
CA GLY A 536 -8.44 6.53 -28.29
C GLY A 536 -9.52 7.43 -27.67
N GLY A 537 -9.77 7.34 -26.37
CA GLY A 537 -10.60 8.32 -25.66
C GLY A 537 -10.46 8.27 -24.14
N SER A 538 -10.62 9.40 -23.47
CA SER A 538 -10.26 9.60 -22.05
C SER A 538 -11.42 9.98 -21.13
N GLU A 539 -12.59 10.31 -21.70
CA GLU A 539 -13.81 10.62 -20.97
C GLU A 539 -14.78 9.44 -21.05
N ILE A 540 -15.19 8.93 -19.90
CA ILE A 540 -16.08 7.77 -19.80
C ILE A 540 -17.37 8.17 -19.08
N VAL A 541 -18.49 7.80 -19.69
CA VAL A 541 -19.83 7.96 -19.11
C VAL A 541 -20.53 6.61 -19.09
N ILE A 542 -20.87 6.14 -17.90
CA ILE A 542 -21.66 4.92 -17.68
C ILE A 542 -23.06 5.37 -17.29
N GLN A 543 -24.04 5.09 -18.14
CA GLN A 543 -25.45 5.42 -17.88
C GLN A 543 -26.12 4.25 -17.15
N LEU A 544 -26.68 4.52 -15.98
CA LEU A 544 -27.35 3.53 -15.13
C LEU A 544 -28.88 3.63 -15.29
N PRO A 545 -29.63 2.55 -15.02
CA PRO A 545 -31.07 2.64 -14.87
C PRO A 545 -31.43 3.47 -13.63
N PHE A 546 -32.49 4.27 -13.75
CA PHE A 546 -33.03 5.01 -12.63
C PHE A 546 -33.64 4.00 -11.66
N LEU A 547 -33.06 3.88 -10.46
CA LEU A 547 -33.66 3.10 -9.38
C LEU A 547 -34.78 3.98 -8.80
N LYS A 548 -36.03 3.51 -8.96
CA LYS A 548 -37.24 4.16 -8.42
C LYS A 548 -37.30 4.07 -6.91
#